data_AF-A0A6G1IFV1-F1
#
_entry.id   AF-A0A6G1IFV1-F1
#
_cell.length_a   1.000
_cell.length_b   1.000
_cell.length_c   1.000
_cell.angle_alpha   90.00
_cell.angle_beta   90.00
_cell.angle_gamma   90.00
#
_symmetry.space_group_name_H-M   'P 1'
#
loop_
_entity.id
_entity.type
_entity.pdbx_description
1 polymer ?
#
loop_
_entity_poly.entity_id
_entity_poly.type
_entity_poly.pdbx_seq_one_letter_code
_entity_poly.pdbx_strand_id
1 'polypeptide(L)'
;MACVDPSDIPLALLPAASPYEKGRHAIETLNSYSFVTKRTAESSLDLHRLVHGSTRSWLQKKGLLSQQTQVAITRLGEVYPDHNHGSRSKWRRLLPHAKVALLTSPTEQENGARVDLVWKCAMTLHSDGRWKEAEELFVQVMETRKRVLGEEHPDTLTSMANLASTFWNQGRWKEAEELFVQVMETRKRVLGEEHPNTLTSMANLASTYRNQGR
;
A
#
# COMPACT_ATOMS: atom_id res chain seq x y z
N MET A 1 17.57 0.79 2.65
CA MET A 1 17.37 2.22 2.96
C MET A 1 17.31 3.12 1.72
N ALA A 2 18.09 2.89 0.65
CA ALA A 2 18.06 3.75 -0.56
C ALA A 2 16.73 3.72 -1.37
N CYS A 3 15.86 2.76 -1.09
CA CYS A 3 14.57 2.57 -1.78
C CYS A 3 13.36 2.99 -0.92
N VAL A 4 13.58 3.65 0.21
CA VAL A 4 12.54 4.18 1.10
C VAL A 4 12.81 5.67 1.38
N ASP A 5 11.86 6.38 2.01
CA ASP A 5 12.09 7.75 2.46
C ASP A 5 13.32 7.82 3.38
N PRO A 6 14.24 8.78 3.19
CA PRO A 6 15.44 8.89 4.02
C PRO A 6 15.17 9.32 5.46
N SER A 7 13.97 9.78 5.81
CA SER A 7 13.64 10.33 7.13
C SER A 7 12.69 9.41 7.89
N ASP A 8 12.79 9.36 9.22
CA ASP A 8 11.97 8.54 10.12
C ASP A 8 11.87 7.05 9.74
N ILE A 9 12.96 6.44 9.24
CA ILE A 9 12.99 5.02 8.85
C ILE A 9 12.79 4.15 10.10
N PRO A 10 11.66 3.42 10.25
CA PRO A 10 11.45 2.58 11.42
C PRO A 10 12.40 1.39 11.40
N LEU A 11 12.95 1.01 12.55
CA LEU A 11 13.87 -0.13 12.65
C LEU A 11 13.24 -1.45 12.17
N ALA A 12 11.91 -1.57 12.23
CA ALA A 12 11.18 -2.73 11.69
C ALA A 12 11.36 -2.91 10.18
N LEU A 13 11.61 -1.84 9.42
CA LEU A 13 11.89 -1.90 7.98
C LEU A 13 13.28 -2.41 7.64
N LEU A 14 14.21 -2.38 8.59
CA LEU A 14 15.51 -2.98 8.38
C LEU A 14 15.34 -4.50 8.35
N PRO A 15 16.06 -5.21 7.47
CA PRO A 15 16.07 -6.66 7.52
C PRO A 15 16.43 -7.08 8.94
N ALA A 16 15.71 -8.08 9.47
CA ALA A 16 16.07 -8.67 10.75
C ALA A 16 17.57 -8.94 10.70
N ALA A 17 18.31 -8.39 11.66
CA ALA A 17 19.75 -8.63 11.72
C ALA A 17 19.92 -10.14 11.58
N SER A 18 20.85 -10.57 10.72
CA SER A 18 21.29 -11.97 10.79
C SER A 18 21.64 -12.27 12.25
N PRO A 19 21.66 -13.55 12.69
CA PRO A 19 21.91 -13.91 14.09
C PRO A 19 23.22 -13.37 14.70
N TYR A 20 24.02 -12.63 13.93
CA TYR A 20 25.25 -11.97 14.34
C TYR A 20 25.03 -10.47 14.58
N GLU A 21 25.63 -9.97 15.65
CA GLU A 21 25.72 -8.57 16.14
C GLU A 21 26.05 -7.48 15.08
N LYS A 22 26.37 -7.88 13.84
CA LYS A 22 26.71 -7.05 12.69
C LYS A 22 25.65 -5.99 12.35
N GLY A 23 24.36 -6.29 12.50
CA GLY A 23 23.29 -5.32 12.21
C GLY A 23 23.32 -4.10 13.12
N ARG A 24 23.51 -4.33 14.44
CA ARG A 24 23.61 -3.26 15.44
C ARG A 24 24.92 -2.48 15.29
N HIS A 25 26.03 -3.21 15.11
CA HIS A 25 27.35 -2.62 14.89
C HIS A 25 27.37 -1.75 13.62
N ALA A 26 26.74 -2.17 12.52
CA ALA A 26 26.69 -1.38 11.29
C ALA A 26 25.96 -0.04 11.50
N ILE A 27 24.83 -0.04 12.21
CA ILE A 27 24.10 1.21 12.51
C ILE A 27 24.94 2.10 13.44
N GLU A 28 25.65 1.53 14.41
CA GLU A 28 26.56 2.28 15.29
C GLU A 28 27.73 2.90 14.53
N THR A 29 28.35 2.15 13.61
CA THR A 29 29.39 2.66 12.72
C THR A 29 28.86 3.78 11.82
N LEU A 30 27.69 3.60 11.20
CA LEU A 30 27.10 4.66 10.37
C LEU A 30 26.77 5.92 11.19
N ASN A 31 26.38 5.75 12.45
CA ASN A 31 26.08 6.86 13.36
C ASN A 31 27.36 7.59 13.80
N SER A 32 28.47 6.87 14.05
CA SER A 32 29.75 7.50 14.41
C SER A 32 30.32 8.36 13.28
N TYR A 33 30.04 8.00 12.02
CA TYR A 33 30.38 8.80 10.84
C TYR A 33 29.32 9.83 10.42
N SER A 34 28.28 10.06 11.24
CA SER A 34 27.16 10.99 10.93
C SER A 34 26.40 10.67 9.64
N PHE A 35 26.46 9.43 9.15
CA PHE A 35 25.71 8.98 7.97
C PHE A 35 24.27 8.64 8.30
N VAL A 36 23.99 8.24 9.54
CA VAL A 36 22.64 8.09 10.08
C VAL A 36 22.52 8.81 11.40
N THR A 37 21.30 9.26 11.74
CA THR A 37 20.97 9.81 13.05
C THR A 37 19.94 8.89 13.72
N LYS A 38 20.26 8.37 14.91
CA LYS A 38 19.33 7.54 15.69
C LYS A 38 18.30 8.40 16.43
N ARG A 39 17.02 8.12 16.24
CA ARG A 39 15.91 8.66 17.05
C ARG A 39 15.49 7.60 18.06
N THR A 40 16.17 7.57 19.21
CA THR A 40 16.03 6.53 20.23
C THR A 40 14.63 6.44 20.82
N ALA A 41 13.94 7.56 21.00
CA ALA A 41 12.56 7.58 21.50
C ALA A 41 11.54 6.97 20.51
N GLU A 42 11.81 7.03 19.21
CA GLU A 42 10.87 6.70 18.15
C GLU A 42 11.17 5.36 17.46
N SER A 43 12.25 4.69 17.88
CA SER A 43 12.79 3.48 17.22
C SER A 43 12.94 3.66 15.71
N SER A 44 13.50 4.79 15.29
CA SER A 44 13.74 5.13 13.88
C SER A 44 15.11 5.76 13.62
N LEU A 45 15.46 5.85 12.34
CA LEU A 45 16.71 6.40 11.83
C LEU A 45 16.42 7.44 10.75
N ASP A 46 17.17 8.53 10.77
CA ASP A 46 17.32 9.39 9.59
C ASP A 46 18.59 9.02 8.84
N LEU A 47 18.50 8.83 7.53
CA LEU A 47 19.62 8.65 6.64
C LEU A 47 20.02 10.00 6.05
N HIS A 48 21.30 10.33 6.13
CA HIS A 48 21.82 11.56 5.55
C HIS A 48 21.53 11.62 4.04
N ARG A 49 21.02 12.76 3.55
CA ARG A 49 20.57 12.91 2.14
C ARG A 49 21.65 12.59 1.12
N LEU A 50 22.91 12.98 1.37
CA LEU A 50 24.02 12.62 0.49
C LEU A 50 24.29 11.12 0.46
N VAL A 51 24.14 10.43 1.60
CA VAL A 51 24.33 8.98 1.69
C VAL A 51 23.19 8.27 0.97
N HIS A 52 21.95 8.73 1.16
CA HIS A 52 20.79 8.22 0.42
C HIS A 52 20.96 8.37 -1.09
N GLY A 53 21.29 9.58 -1.56
CA GLY A 53 21.48 9.90 -2.97
C GLY A 53 22.64 9.11 -3.60
N SER A 54 23.81 9.10 -2.96
CA SER A 54 24.99 8.38 -3.47
C SER A 54 24.77 6.88 -3.53
N THR A 55 24.16 6.28 -2.51
CA THR A 55 23.82 4.85 -2.48
C THR A 55 22.85 4.50 -3.61
N ARG A 56 21.83 5.34 -3.82
CA ARG A 56 20.84 5.16 -4.90
C ARG A 56 21.49 5.27 -6.28
N SER A 57 22.30 6.29 -6.52
CA SER A 57 23.03 6.46 -7.78
C SER A 57 23.98 5.29 -8.05
N TRP A 58 24.64 4.77 -7.01
CA TRP A 58 25.48 3.59 -7.13
C TRP A 58 24.68 2.33 -7.50
N LEU A 59 23.55 2.09 -6.84
CA LEU A 59 22.65 0.96 -7.16
C LEU A 59 22.13 1.02 -8.59
N GLN A 60 21.78 2.23 -9.07
CA GLN A 60 21.33 2.44 -10.44
C GLN A 60 22.44 2.11 -11.44
N LYS A 61 23.67 2.60 -11.22
CA LYS A 61 24.83 2.28 -12.07
C LYS A 61 25.16 0.79 -12.11
N LYS A 62 24.84 0.05 -11.05
CA LYS A 62 25.04 -1.40 -10.95
C LYS A 62 23.86 -2.23 -11.46
N GLY A 63 22.75 -1.60 -11.90
CA GLY A 63 21.54 -2.32 -12.31
C GLY A 63 20.82 -3.04 -11.17
N LEU A 64 21.19 -2.78 -9.91
CA LEU A 64 20.66 -3.47 -8.73
C LEU A 64 19.44 -2.75 -8.12
N LEU A 65 19.10 -1.56 -8.60
CA LEU A 65 18.07 -0.72 -8.00
C LEU A 65 16.69 -1.40 -8.02
N SER A 66 16.32 -2.08 -9.11
CA SER A 66 15.02 -2.78 -9.20
C SER A 66 14.92 -3.90 -8.17
N GLN A 67 15.94 -4.76 -8.08
CA GLN A 67 15.99 -5.85 -7.11
C GLN A 67 15.91 -5.33 -5.66
N GLN A 68 16.65 -4.27 -5.33
CA GLN A 68 16.62 -3.69 -3.99
C GLN A 68 15.28 -3.02 -3.67
N THR A 69 14.62 -2.44 -4.68
CA THR A 69 13.28 -1.88 -4.53
C THR A 69 12.27 -3.00 -4.26
N GLN A 70 12.39 -4.14 -4.94
CA GLN A 70 11.52 -5.29 -4.70
C GLN A 70 11.68 -5.85 -3.29
N VAL A 71 12.92 -5.97 -2.79
CA VAL A 71 13.18 -6.39 -1.39
C VAL A 71 12.54 -5.41 -0.41
N ALA A 72 12.64 -4.10 -0.68
CA ALA A 72 12.00 -3.08 0.15
C ALA A 72 10.47 -3.20 0.13
N ILE A 73 9.85 -3.42 -1.05
CA ILE A 73 8.40 -3.62 -1.20
C ILE A 73 7.93 -4.85 -0.43
N THR A 74 8.63 -5.98 -0.57
CA THR A 74 8.29 -7.21 0.16
C THR A 74 8.35 -6.98 1.66
N ARG A 75 9.43 -6.36 2.16
CA ARG A 75 9.58 -6.06 3.58
C ARG A 75 8.52 -5.08 4.08
N LEU A 76 8.21 -4.05 3.29
CA LEU A 76 7.12 -3.12 3.58
C LEU A 76 5.80 -3.88 3.68
N GLY A 77 5.48 -4.78 2.74
CA GLY A 77 4.27 -5.60 2.78
C GLY A 77 4.11 -6.43 4.05
N GLU A 78 5.22 -6.95 4.61
CA GLU A 78 5.25 -7.72 5.85
C GLU A 78 4.99 -6.86 7.10
N VAL A 79 5.58 -5.65 7.16
CA VAL A 79 5.53 -4.81 8.37
C VAL A 79 4.41 -3.76 8.33
N TYR A 80 3.83 -3.50 7.15
CA TYR A 80 2.76 -2.54 6.99
C TYR A 80 1.51 -3.06 7.70
N PRO A 81 1.00 -2.32 8.70
CA PRO A 81 -0.07 -2.83 9.55
C PRO A 81 -1.41 -2.78 8.81
N ASP A 82 -2.43 -3.32 9.46
CA ASP A 82 -3.81 -3.17 9.00
C ASP A 82 -4.28 -1.70 8.98
N HIS A 83 -5.40 -1.48 8.31
CA HIS A 83 -6.04 -0.16 8.18
C HIS A 83 -6.89 0.21 9.41
N ASN A 84 -6.73 -0.51 10.52
CA ASN A 84 -7.42 -0.24 11.78
C ASN A 84 -6.89 1.05 12.41
N HIS A 85 -7.77 1.78 13.10
CA HIS A 85 -7.41 3.04 13.76
C HIS A 85 -6.36 2.86 14.86
N GLY A 86 -6.30 1.69 15.53
CA GLY A 86 -5.26 1.37 16.51
C GLY A 86 -3.84 1.33 15.92
N SER A 87 -3.75 1.08 14.61
CA SER A 87 -2.49 1.05 13.85
C SER A 87 -2.16 2.40 13.18
N ARG A 88 -2.97 3.45 13.41
CA ARG A 88 -2.88 4.75 12.71
C ARG A 88 -1.53 5.41 12.77
N SER A 89 -0.91 5.44 13.95
CA SER A 89 0.44 6.00 14.10
C SER A 89 1.47 5.22 13.29
N LYS A 90 1.37 3.89 13.25
CA LYS A 90 2.31 3.00 12.57
C LYS A 90 2.23 3.15 11.04
N TRP A 91 1.05 3.06 10.44
CA TRP A 91 0.95 3.20 8.98
C TRP A 91 1.17 4.62 8.50
N ARG A 92 0.87 5.66 9.30
CA ARG A 92 1.22 7.05 8.95
C ARG A 92 2.72 7.24 8.81
N ARG A 93 3.50 6.61 9.69
CA ARG A 93 4.97 6.58 9.60
C ARG A 93 5.46 5.77 8.40
N LEU A 94 4.82 4.65 8.09
CA LEU A 94 5.23 3.77 6.99
C LEU A 94 4.80 4.23 5.59
N LEU A 95 3.76 5.06 5.48
CA LEU A 95 3.18 5.49 4.20
C LEU A 95 4.18 6.24 3.29
N PRO A 96 5.00 7.20 3.77
CA PRO A 96 6.01 7.85 2.94
C PRO A 96 7.02 6.86 2.35
N HIS A 97 7.47 5.88 3.15
CA HIS A 97 8.39 4.84 2.69
C HIS A 97 7.76 3.95 1.61
N ALA A 98 6.50 3.56 1.79
CA ALA A 98 5.76 2.79 0.79
C ALA A 98 5.62 3.58 -0.51
N LYS A 99 5.28 4.87 -0.46
CA LYS A 99 5.19 5.72 -1.66
C LYS A 99 6.52 5.78 -2.41
N VAL A 100 7.63 6.03 -1.73
CA VAL A 100 8.97 6.08 -2.36
C VAL A 100 9.35 4.75 -3.01
N ALA A 101 9.09 3.63 -2.34
CA ALA A 101 9.37 2.30 -2.87
C ALA A 101 8.50 2.01 -4.11
N LEU A 102 7.21 2.35 -4.05
CA LEU A 102 6.27 2.12 -5.14
C LEU A 102 6.57 2.98 -6.38
N LEU A 103 7.02 4.23 -6.20
CA LEU A 103 7.44 5.14 -7.28
C LEU A 103 8.77 4.75 -7.93
N THR A 104 9.64 4.05 -7.21
CA THR A 104 10.98 3.68 -7.71
C THR A 104 10.97 2.43 -8.61
N SER A 105 9.94 1.58 -8.49
CA SER A 105 9.84 0.34 -9.27
C SER A 105 9.27 0.61 -10.67
N PRO A 106 9.84 0.02 -11.73
CA PRO A 106 9.17 -0.03 -13.04
C PRO A 106 7.84 -0.76 -12.90
N THR A 107 6.79 -0.26 -13.57
CA THR A 107 5.42 -0.79 -13.52
C THR A 107 5.30 -2.19 -14.12
N GLU A 108 6.27 -2.60 -14.94
CA GLU A 108 6.26 -3.84 -15.74
C GLU A 108 6.49 -5.12 -14.93
N GLN A 109 6.89 -5.02 -13.65
CA GLN A 109 7.01 -6.16 -12.74
C GLN A 109 5.79 -6.21 -11.81
N GLU A 110 4.71 -6.76 -12.32
CA GLU A 110 3.44 -6.96 -11.61
C GLU A 110 3.56 -8.07 -10.57
N ASN A 111 4.28 -7.78 -9.49
CA ASN A 111 4.46 -8.70 -8.38
C ASN A 111 3.25 -8.64 -7.43
N GLY A 112 2.72 -9.80 -7.02
CA GLY A 112 1.65 -9.89 -6.02
C GLY A 112 1.94 -9.12 -4.73
N ALA A 113 3.20 -9.11 -4.27
CA ALA A 113 3.62 -8.33 -3.09
C ALA A 113 3.50 -6.80 -3.30
N ARG A 114 3.71 -6.33 -4.53
CA ARG A 114 3.52 -4.91 -4.88
C ARG A 114 2.04 -4.56 -4.85
N VAL A 115 1.20 -5.37 -5.51
CA VAL A 115 -0.25 -5.15 -5.55
C VAL A 115 -0.85 -5.16 -4.14
N ASP A 116 -0.41 -6.08 -3.28
CA ASP A 116 -0.83 -6.13 -1.87
C ASP A 116 -0.42 -4.87 -1.09
N LEU A 117 0.83 -4.40 -1.26
CA LEU A 117 1.29 -3.17 -0.60
C LEU A 117 0.50 -1.94 -1.08
N VAL A 118 0.23 -1.84 -2.39
CA VAL A 118 -0.59 -0.75 -2.96
C VAL A 118 -2.00 -0.80 -2.37
N TRP A 119 -2.62 -1.99 -2.29
CA TRP A 119 -3.93 -2.18 -1.69
C TRP A 119 -3.94 -1.78 -0.21
N LYS A 120 -2.94 -2.19 0.58
CA LYS A 120 -2.81 -1.77 1.99
C LYS A 120 -2.69 -0.25 2.15
N CYS A 121 -1.91 0.41 1.29
CA CYS A 121 -1.79 1.87 1.29
C CYS A 121 -3.11 2.55 0.90
N ALA A 122 -3.85 1.99 -0.07
CA ALA A 122 -5.15 2.51 -0.48
C ALA A 122 -6.17 2.41 0.67
N MET A 123 -6.20 1.27 1.37
CA MET A 123 -7.08 1.05 2.52
C MET A 123 -6.79 2.02 3.67
N THR A 124 -5.51 2.27 4.01
CA THR A 124 -5.15 3.23 5.07
C THR A 124 -5.50 4.66 4.69
N LEU A 125 -5.25 5.07 3.44
CA LEU A 125 -5.64 6.39 2.93
C LEU A 125 -7.16 6.58 2.94
N HIS A 126 -7.92 5.55 2.55
CA HIS A 126 -9.38 5.56 2.61
C HIS A 126 -9.88 5.76 4.04
N SER A 127 -9.36 4.98 5.00
CA SER A 127 -9.69 5.13 6.43
C SER A 127 -9.26 6.48 7.02
N ASP A 128 -8.25 7.15 6.45
CA ASP A 128 -7.82 8.49 6.88
C ASP A 128 -8.66 9.63 6.28
N GLY A 129 -9.64 9.31 5.41
CA GLY A 129 -10.44 10.31 4.70
C GLY A 129 -9.75 10.90 3.47
N ARG A 130 -8.58 10.39 3.07
CA ARG A 130 -7.80 10.86 1.91
C ARG A 130 -8.28 10.19 0.63
N TRP A 131 -9.57 10.33 0.32
CA TRP A 131 -10.26 9.54 -0.71
C TRP A 131 -9.69 9.72 -2.12
N LYS A 132 -9.19 10.91 -2.47
CA LYS A 132 -8.57 11.15 -3.79
C LYS A 132 -7.30 10.31 -3.99
N GLU A 133 -6.43 10.26 -2.98
CA GLU A 133 -5.21 9.44 -3.06
C GLU A 133 -5.54 7.94 -2.98
N ALA A 134 -6.57 7.57 -2.23
CA ALA A 134 -7.04 6.18 -2.17
C ALA A 134 -7.59 5.71 -3.52
N GLU A 135 -8.35 6.56 -4.22
CA GLU A 135 -8.89 6.29 -5.56
C GLU A 135 -7.78 5.95 -6.55
N GLU A 136 -6.74 6.79 -6.64
CA GLU A 136 -5.60 6.57 -7.55
C GLU A 136 -4.95 5.19 -7.35
N LEU A 137 -4.81 4.75 -6.09
CA LEU A 137 -4.24 3.44 -5.78
C LEU A 137 -5.23 2.29 -5.99
N PHE A 138 -6.51 2.46 -5.67
CA PHE A 138 -7.53 1.43 -5.90
C PHE A 138 -7.75 1.17 -7.38
N VAL A 139 -7.71 2.20 -8.25
CA VAL A 139 -7.74 2.02 -9.71
C VAL A 139 -6.58 1.16 -10.17
N GLN A 140 -5.35 1.45 -9.72
CA GLN A 140 -4.17 0.66 -10.07
C GLN A 140 -4.28 -0.81 -9.64
N VAL A 141 -4.77 -1.05 -8.42
CA VAL A 141 -4.97 -2.41 -7.88
C VAL A 141 -6.06 -3.15 -8.65
N MET A 142 -7.18 -2.48 -8.93
CA MET A 142 -8.30 -3.03 -9.67
C MET A 142 -7.87 -3.46 -11.07
N GLU A 143 -7.23 -2.58 -11.84
CA GLU A 143 -6.78 -2.89 -13.20
C GLU A 143 -5.75 -4.03 -13.22
N THR A 144 -4.84 -4.03 -12.24
CA THR A 144 -3.83 -5.10 -12.15
C THR A 144 -4.48 -6.45 -11.81
N ARG A 145 -5.39 -6.50 -10.82
CA ARG A 145 -6.10 -7.73 -10.46
C ARG A 145 -7.00 -8.21 -11.58
N LYS A 146 -7.65 -7.28 -12.28
CA LYS A 146 -8.47 -7.58 -13.47
C LYS A 146 -7.66 -8.27 -14.55
N ARG A 147 -6.45 -7.78 -14.86
CA ARG A 147 -5.54 -8.38 -15.84
C ARG A 147 -4.96 -9.73 -15.39
N VAL A 148 -4.53 -9.84 -14.13
CA VAL A 148 -3.79 -11.02 -13.63
C VAL A 148 -4.70 -12.15 -13.18
N LEU A 149 -5.81 -11.83 -12.51
CA LEU A 149 -6.72 -12.80 -11.89
C LEU A 149 -8.03 -12.96 -12.67
N GLY A 150 -8.37 -12.00 -13.53
CA GLY A 150 -9.64 -11.94 -14.25
C GLY A 150 -10.68 -11.05 -13.57
N GLU A 151 -11.72 -10.69 -14.31
CA GLU A 151 -12.79 -9.77 -13.86
C GLU A 151 -13.63 -10.34 -12.72
N GLU A 152 -13.89 -11.65 -12.74
CA GLU A 152 -14.77 -12.33 -11.78
C GLU A 152 -14.07 -12.77 -10.50
N HIS A 153 -12.74 -12.61 -10.42
CA HIS A 153 -11.99 -13.06 -9.26
C HIS A 153 -12.40 -12.29 -7.99
N PRO A 154 -12.57 -12.96 -6.82
CA PRO A 154 -13.02 -12.31 -5.58
C PRO A 154 -12.20 -11.08 -5.18
N ASP A 155 -10.88 -11.12 -5.39
CA ASP A 155 -9.99 -9.97 -5.10
C ASP A 155 -10.20 -8.79 -6.07
N THR A 156 -10.50 -9.07 -7.34
CA THR A 156 -10.85 -8.04 -8.33
C THR A 156 -12.15 -7.36 -7.92
N LEU A 157 -13.19 -8.16 -7.62
CA LEU A 157 -14.49 -7.66 -7.16
C LEU A 157 -14.40 -6.87 -5.85
N THR A 158 -13.53 -7.29 -4.93
CA THR A 158 -13.27 -6.56 -3.68
C THR A 158 -12.59 -5.22 -3.94
N SER A 159 -11.68 -5.15 -4.90
CA SER A 159 -11.01 -3.89 -5.30
C SER A 159 -11.99 -2.92 -5.95
N MET A 160 -12.87 -3.43 -6.81
CA MET A 160 -13.95 -2.64 -7.42
C MET A 160 -14.93 -2.10 -6.37
N ALA A 161 -15.33 -2.92 -5.39
CA ALA A 161 -16.20 -2.49 -4.30
C ALA A 161 -15.55 -1.40 -3.42
N ASN A 162 -14.24 -1.48 -3.18
CA ASN A 162 -13.50 -0.46 -2.45
C ASN A 162 -13.38 0.85 -3.25
N LEU A 163 -13.18 0.76 -4.56
CA LEU A 163 -13.19 1.93 -5.44
C LEU A 163 -14.58 2.60 -5.45
N ALA A 164 -15.66 1.82 -5.57
CA ALA A 164 -17.03 2.31 -5.48
C ALA A 164 -17.33 2.99 -4.14
N SER A 165 -16.89 2.39 -3.03
CA SER A 165 -16.98 3.01 -1.69
C SER A 165 -16.21 4.32 -1.60
N THR A 166 -15.07 4.41 -2.28
CA THR A 166 -14.27 5.63 -2.36
C THR A 166 -15.02 6.73 -3.13
N PHE A 167 -15.64 6.42 -4.27
CA PHE A 167 -16.51 7.36 -4.99
C PHE A 167 -17.70 7.81 -4.14
N TRP A 168 -18.34 6.88 -3.42
CA TRP A 168 -19.45 7.19 -2.53
C TRP A 168 -19.05 8.20 -1.45
N ASN A 169 -17.89 8.01 -0.82
CA ASN A 169 -17.34 8.91 0.19
C ASN A 169 -16.95 10.29 -0.39
N GLN A 170 -16.64 10.36 -1.68
CA GLN A 170 -16.41 11.62 -2.40
C GLN A 170 -17.71 12.32 -2.83
N GLY A 171 -18.88 11.73 -2.60
CA GLY A 171 -20.17 12.25 -3.08
C GLY A 171 -20.48 11.91 -4.55
N ARG A 172 -19.64 11.10 -5.20
CA ARG A 172 -19.81 10.65 -6.60
C ARG A 172 -20.73 9.43 -6.65
N TRP A 173 -21.98 9.59 -6.23
CA TRP A 173 -22.90 8.46 -6.02
C TRP A 173 -23.28 7.73 -7.31
N LYS A 174 -23.29 8.40 -8.47
CA LYS A 174 -23.58 7.76 -9.76
C LYS A 174 -22.48 6.77 -10.15
N GLU A 175 -21.23 7.19 -10.02
CA GLU A 175 -20.07 6.34 -10.33
C GLU A 175 -19.93 5.19 -9.31
N ALA A 176 -20.29 5.44 -8.05
CA ALA A 176 -20.39 4.40 -7.03
C ALA A 176 -21.47 3.36 -7.38
N GLU A 177 -22.66 3.81 -7.81
CA GLU A 177 -23.76 2.94 -8.24
C GLU A 177 -23.33 2.03 -9.39
N GLU A 178 -22.77 2.59 -10.46
CA GLU A 178 -22.33 1.83 -11.64
C GLU A 178 -21.40 0.67 -11.26
N LEU A 179 -20.37 0.95 -10.45
CA LEU A 179 -19.45 -0.10 -9.98
C LEU A 179 -20.11 -1.08 -9.00
N PHE A 180 -20.94 -0.61 -8.07
CA PHE A 180 -21.62 -1.50 -7.12
C PHE A 180 -22.61 -2.44 -7.80
N VAL A 181 -23.34 -1.98 -8.83
CA VAL A 181 -24.21 -2.83 -9.64
C VAL A 181 -23.39 -3.93 -10.31
N GLN A 182 -22.31 -3.58 -11.01
CA GLN A 182 -21.44 -4.54 -11.67
C GLN A 182 -20.88 -5.60 -10.70
N VAL A 183 -20.42 -5.16 -9.52
CA VAL A 183 -19.91 -6.06 -8.48
C VAL A 183 -21.01 -6.95 -7.91
N MET A 184 -22.19 -6.40 -7.63
CA MET A 184 -23.32 -7.15 -7.07
C MET A 184 -23.80 -8.23 -8.04
N GLU A 185 -24.01 -7.89 -9.30
CA GLU A 185 -24.44 -8.85 -10.33
C GLU A 185 -23.42 -9.97 -10.53
N THR A 186 -22.13 -9.63 -10.54
CA THR A 186 -21.06 -10.63 -10.69
C THR A 186 -20.96 -11.52 -9.46
N ARG A 187 -21.03 -10.97 -8.24
CA ARG A 187 -21.06 -11.77 -7.00
C ARG A 187 -22.30 -12.64 -6.92
N LYS A 188 -23.47 -12.15 -7.34
CA LYS A 188 -24.71 -12.94 -7.41
C LYS A 188 -24.56 -14.13 -8.36
N ARG A 189 -23.95 -13.93 -9.53
CA ARG A 189 -23.68 -15.02 -10.50
C ARG A 189 -22.67 -16.05 -9.98
N VAL A 190 -21.56 -15.59 -9.40
CA VAL A 190 -20.40 -16.45 -9.05
C VAL A 190 -20.57 -17.12 -7.68
N LEU A 191 -21.11 -16.39 -6.69
CA LEU A 191 -21.20 -16.83 -5.29
C LEU A 191 -22.63 -17.20 -4.87
N GLY A 192 -23.63 -16.78 -5.64
CA GLY A 192 -25.03 -16.91 -5.29
C GLY A 192 -25.60 -15.67 -4.58
N GLU A 193 -26.93 -15.63 -4.49
CA GLU A 193 -27.69 -14.49 -3.95
C GLU A 193 -27.55 -14.33 -2.43
N GLU A 194 -27.54 -15.44 -1.70
CA GLU A 194 -27.48 -15.46 -0.23
C GLU A 194 -26.05 -15.31 0.32
N HIS A 195 -25.04 -15.27 -0.55
CA HIS A 195 -23.66 -15.17 -0.10
C HIS A 195 -23.40 -13.83 0.61
N PRO A 196 -22.67 -13.80 1.76
CA PRO A 196 -22.44 -12.58 2.54
C PRO A 196 -21.88 -11.40 1.73
N ASN A 197 -20.96 -11.66 0.80
CA ASN A 197 -20.41 -10.63 -0.09
C ASN A 197 -21.44 -10.06 -1.07
N THR A 198 -22.39 -10.87 -1.55
CA THR A 198 -23.49 -10.43 -2.41
C THR A 198 -24.44 -9.53 -1.61
N LEU A 199 -24.85 -9.97 -0.43
CA LEU A 199 -25.70 -9.21 0.48
C LEU A 199 -25.07 -7.87 0.90
N THR A 200 -23.76 -7.85 1.17
CA THR A 200 -23.02 -6.62 1.46
C THR A 200 -23.05 -5.65 0.28
N SER A 201 -22.94 -6.17 -0.95
CA SER A 201 -23.00 -5.34 -2.16
C SER A 201 -24.39 -4.75 -2.37
N MET A 202 -25.45 -5.52 -2.10
CA MET A 202 -26.83 -5.03 -2.13
C MET A 202 -27.08 -3.93 -1.09
N ALA A 203 -26.55 -4.10 0.14
CA ALA A 203 -26.65 -3.08 1.19
C ALA A 203 -25.94 -1.77 0.80
N ASN A 204 -24.74 -1.86 0.22
CA ASN A 204 -24.01 -0.70 -0.28
C ASN A 204 -24.77 0.01 -1.42
N LEU A 205 -25.37 -0.74 -2.32
CA LEU A 205 -26.18 -0.19 -3.40
C LEU A 205 -27.46 0.50 -2.87
N ALA A 206 -28.15 -0.09 -1.91
CA ALA A 206 -29.31 0.52 -1.25
C ALA A 206 -28.95 1.85 -0.54
N SER A 207 -27.80 1.88 0.16
CA SER A 207 -27.28 3.12 0.76
C SER A 207 -26.96 4.18 -0.31
N THR A 208 -26.46 3.75 -1.47
CA THR A 208 -26.17 4.63 -2.61
C THR A 208 -27.46 5.23 -3.17
N TYR A 209 -28.50 4.43 -3.40
CA TYR A 209 -29.81 4.93 -3.85
C TYR A 209 -30.44 5.92 -2.87
N ARG A 210 -30.40 5.60 -1.57
CA ARG A 210 -30.90 6.51 -0.53
C ARG A 210 -30.22 7.87 -0.59
N ASN A 211 -28.90 7.92 -0.78
CA ASN A 211 -28.16 9.18 -0.90
C ASN A 211 -28.46 9.94 -2.21
N GLN A 212 -28.87 9.23 -3.26
CA GLN A 212 -29.38 9.85 -4.49
C GLN A 212 -30.85 10.30 -4.38
N GLY A 213 -31.55 9.97 -3.29
CA GLY A 213 -32.97 10.27 -3.12
C GLY A 213 -33.91 9.35 -3.91
N ARG A 214 -33.46 8.12 -4.21
CA ARG A 214 -34.23 7.07 -4.90
C ARG A 214 -34.67 5.97 -3.93
#